data_AF-A0AAP5UTC7-F1
#
_entry.id   AF-A0AAP5UTC7-F1
#
_cell.length_a   1.000
_cell.length_b   1.000
_cell.length_c   1.000
_cell.angle_alpha   90.00
_cell.angle_beta   90.00
_cell.angle_gamma   90.00
#
_symmetry.space_group_name_H-M   'P 1'
#
loop_
_entity.id
_entity.type
_entity.pdbx_description
1 polymer ?
#
loop_
_entity_poly.entity_id
_entity_poly.type
_entity_poly.pdbx_seq_one_letter_code
_entity_poly.pdbx_strand_id
1 'polypeptide(L)'
;MNASASAIPSLKQHTAPLDASLRSLRAGILKDAKECADNASGMGATAQYHADIKKTVETQSIVGFEVTGSSQCDGAHPNAYQYGISYRIKDGKRFDLNEVYAVGHRDSGSLFLTKASVVPVMAEFKRINAGKPDCLDASTFNDEYLMSKAFTLAVRTDGSLQFYFDTAYVEAACFAPIRLGAQAVSAFKDEKKAVQYGLP
;
A
#
# COMPACT_ATOMS: atom_id res chain seq x y z
N MET A 1 19.81 1.52 19.10
CA MET A 1 18.80 1.41 18.01
C MET A 1 18.00 0.15 18.24
N ASN A 2 16.68 0.25 18.33
CA ASN A 2 15.79 -0.90 18.31
C ASN A 2 15.13 -0.96 16.93
N ALA A 3 15.72 -1.73 16.02
CA ALA A 3 15.20 -1.88 14.66
C ALA A 3 14.87 -3.34 14.36
N SER A 4 13.67 -3.55 13.82
CA SER A 4 13.22 -4.86 13.39
C SER A 4 12.53 -4.74 12.02
N ALA A 5 12.88 -5.66 11.12
CA ALA A 5 12.19 -5.84 9.86
C ALA A 5 11.94 -7.33 9.66
N SER A 6 10.65 -7.70 9.54
CA SER A 6 10.23 -9.09 9.34
C SER A 6 10.92 -9.73 8.13
N ALA A 7 11.04 -11.05 8.18
CA ALA A 7 11.46 -11.81 7.01
C ALA A 7 10.39 -11.73 5.91
N ILE A 8 10.80 -11.94 4.66
CA ILE A 8 9.84 -12.11 3.57
C ILE A 8 9.04 -13.40 3.86
N PRO A 9 7.69 -13.36 3.83
CA PRO A 9 6.86 -14.55 4.02
C PRO A 9 7.22 -15.67 3.02
N SER A 10 7.08 -16.92 3.45
CA SER A 10 7.30 -18.07 2.57
C SER A 10 6.36 -18.06 1.37
N LEU A 11 6.90 -18.41 0.20
CA LEU A 11 6.14 -18.53 -1.04
C LEU A 11 6.03 -20.00 -1.44
N LYS A 12 4.93 -20.34 -2.12
CA LYS A 12 4.75 -21.62 -2.81
C LYS A 12 5.54 -21.65 -4.10
N GLN A 13 5.73 -20.50 -4.76
CA GLN A 13 6.46 -20.37 -6.01
C GLN A 13 7.69 -19.48 -5.85
N HIS A 14 8.83 -19.99 -6.29
CA HIS A 14 10.11 -19.28 -6.26
C HIS A 14 10.72 -19.26 -7.65
N THR A 15 11.19 -18.09 -8.06
CA THR A 15 12.07 -17.93 -9.22
C THR A 15 13.25 -17.07 -8.77
N ALA A 16 14.43 -17.31 -9.33
CA ALA A 16 15.60 -16.50 -8.98
C ALA A 16 15.39 -14.98 -9.18
N PRO A 17 14.70 -14.52 -10.25
CA PRO A 17 14.35 -13.11 -10.39
C PRO A 17 13.41 -12.60 -9.29
N LEU A 18 12.38 -13.38 -8.92
CA LEU A 18 11.48 -13.00 -7.83
C LEU A 18 12.22 -12.90 -6.50
N ASP A 19 13.04 -13.90 -6.16
CA ASP A 19 13.82 -13.89 -4.92
C ASP A 19 14.78 -12.69 -4.86
N ALA A 20 15.36 -12.29 -6.00
CA ALA A 20 16.17 -11.09 -6.07
C ALA A 20 15.35 -9.82 -5.76
N SER A 21 14.17 -9.67 -6.34
CA SER A 21 13.28 -8.54 -6.07
C SER A 21 12.81 -8.48 -4.62
N LEU A 22 12.52 -9.63 -4.00
CA LEU A 22 12.12 -9.71 -2.59
C LEU A 22 13.27 -9.40 -1.63
N ARG A 23 14.49 -9.85 -1.97
CA ARG A 23 15.71 -9.42 -1.25
C ARG A 23 15.91 -7.91 -1.35
N SER A 24 15.71 -7.33 -2.54
CA SER A 24 15.80 -5.88 -2.74
C SER A 24 14.74 -5.11 -1.97
N LEU A 25 13.49 -5.60 -1.92
CA LEU A 25 12.43 -5.03 -1.08
C LEU A 25 12.86 -4.97 0.38
N ARG A 26 13.30 -6.11 0.93
CA ARG A 26 13.74 -6.17 2.33
C ARG A 26 14.99 -5.31 2.59
N ALA A 27 15.93 -5.28 1.66
CA ALA A 27 17.12 -4.44 1.76
C ALA A 27 16.75 -2.94 1.78
N GLY A 28 15.75 -2.52 1.00
CA GLY A 28 15.19 -1.16 1.06
C GLY A 28 14.66 -0.81 2.45
N ILE A 29 13.82 -1.67 3.03
CA ILE A 29 13.28 -1.47 4.39
C ILE A 29 14.40 -1.38 5.44
N LEU A 30 15.43 -2.22 5.33
CA LEU A 30 16.58 -2.18 6.24
C LEU A 30 17.43 -0.91 6.04
N LYS A 31 17.51 -0.40 4.81
CA LYS A 31 18.17 0.87 4.51
C LYS A 31 17.44 2.02 5.19
N ASP A 32 16.10 2.08 5.07
CA ASP A 32 15.28 3.10 5.74
C ASP A 32 15.44 3.04 7.27
N ALA A 33 15.50 1.83 7.84
CA ALA A 33 15.76 1.65 9.27
C ALA A 33 17.13 2.20 9.69
N LYS A 34 18.16 2.00 8.85
CA LYS A 34 19.50 2.53 9.08
C LYS A 34 19.53 4.06 8.99
N GLU A 35 18.91 4.65 7.98
CA GLU A 35 18.80 6.11 7.82
C GLU A 35 18.09 6.73 9.03
N CYS A 36 17.01 6.10 9.50
CA CYS A 36 16.31 6.49 10.72
C CYS A 36 17.23 6.51 11.95
N ALA A 37 18.10 5.50 12.09
CA ALA A 37 19.05 5.41 13.20
C ALA A 37 20.18 6.42 13.10
N ASP A 38 20.69 6.66 11.89
CA ASP A 38 21.75 7.63 11.64
C ASP A 38 21.23 9.05 11.97
N ASN A 39 19.99 9.39 11.59
CA ASN A 39 19.34 10.67 11.94
C ASN A 39 19.16 10.84 13.46
N ALA A 40 18.67 9.81 14.16
CA ALA A 40 18.49 9.88 15.62
C ALA A 40 19.81 10.11 16.34
N SER A 41 20.86 9.38 15.92
CA SER A 41 22.19 9.51 16.49
C SER A 41 22.75 10.91 16.29
N GLY A 42 22.53 11.53 15.13
CA GLY A 42 22.96 12.91 14.85
C GLY A 42 22.37 13.95 15.81
N MET A 43 21.26 13.64 16.48
CA MET A 43 20.59 14.51 17.44
C MET A 43 20.67 14.03 18.89
N GLY A 44 21.45 12.98 19.17
CA GLY A 44 21.56 12.40 20.52
C GLY A 44 20.29 11.65 20.99
N ALA A 45 19.43 11.23 20.05
CA ALA A 45 18.21 10.47 20.33
C ALA A 45 18.40 8.97 20.06
N THR A 46 17.48 8.13 20.57
CA THR A 46 17.46 6.69 20.27
C THR A 46 16.38 6.37 19.25
N ALA A 47 16.78 5.81 18.10
CA ALA A 47 15.83 5.39 17.08
C ALA A 47 15.05 4.12 17.47
N GLN A 48 13.77 4.13 17.11
CA GLN A 48 12.90 2.96 17.08
C GLN A 48 12.40 2.74 15.64
N TYR A 49 12.48 1.50 15.15
CA TYR A 49 12.00 1.16 13.83
C TYR A 49 11.40 -0.26 13.83
N HIS A 50 10.20 -0.38 13.30
CA HIS A 50 9.53 -1.65 13.11
C HIS A 50 8.92 -1.71 11.72
N ALA A 51 9.15 -2.79 11.01
CA ALA A 51 8.50 -3.08 9.74
C ALA A 51 8.07 -4.55 9.68
N ASP A 52 6.87 -4.76 9.17
CA ASP A 52 6.31 -6.07 8.90
C ASP A 52 5.92 -6.21 7.43
N ILE A 53 6.09 -7.41 6.89
CA ILE A 53 5.81 -7.74 5.49
C ILE A 53 4.83 -8.90 5.49
N LYS A 54 3.59 -8.66 5.08
CA LYS A 54 2.54 -9.66 5.03
C LYS A 54 2.21 -10.00 3.59
N LYS A 55 2.14 -11.28 3.26
CA LYS A 55 1.66 -11.74 1.96
C LYS A 55 0.15 -11.57 1.90
N THR A 56 -0.36 -10.89 0.89
CA THR A 56 -1.80 -10.62 0.74
C THR A 56 -2.45 -11.52 -0.30
N VAL A 57 -1.70 -11.92 -1.33
CA VAL A 57 -2.14 -12.85 -2.37
C VAL A 57 -0.94 -13.59 -2.96
N GLU A 58 -1.16 -14.84 -3.38
CA GLU A 58 -0.20 -15.60 -4.17
C GLU A 58 -0.98 -16.45 -5.18
N THR A 59 -0.78 -16.16 -6.46
CA THR A 59 -1.35 -16.88 -7.60
C THR A 59 -0.24 -17.63 -8.34
N GLN A 60 -0.53 -18.22 -9.50
CA GLN A 60 0.53 -18.78 -10.36
C GLN A 60 1.35 -17.72 -11.10
N SER A 61 0.85 -16.49 -11.16
CA SER A 61 1.42 -15.41 -11.98
C SER A 61 1.94 -14.26 -11.13
N ILE A 62 1.26 -13.96 -10.01
CA ILE A 62 1.48 -12.76 -9.20
C ILE A 62 1.60 -13.14 -7.73
N VAL A 63 2.47 -12.43 -7.01
CA VAL A 63 2.49 -12.41 -5.55
C VAL A 63 2.36 -10.96 -5.07
N GLY A 64 1.50 -10.73 -4.07
CA GLY A 64 1.24 -9.42 -3.48
C GLY A 64 1.59 -9.39 -2.00
N PHE A 65 2.05 -8.23 -1.55
CA PHE A 65 2.41 -7.96 -0.17
C PHE A 65 1.82 -6.64 0.31
N GLU A 66 1.58 -6.59 1.60
CA GLU A 66 1.38 -5.39 2.39
C GLU A 66 2.62 -5.20 3.25
N VAL A 67 3.16 -4.00 3.25
CA VAL A 67 4.24 -3.59 4.15
C VAL A 67 3.66 -2.57 5.10
N THR A 68 3.80 -2.82 6.40
CA THR A 68 3.46 -1.87 7.47
C THR A 68 4.72 -1.54 8.23
N GLY A 69 4.86 -0.30 8.69
CA GLY A 69 5.92 0.02 9.63
C GLY A 69 5.65 1.28 10.44
N SER A 70 6.47 1.43 11.47
CA SER A 70 6.52 2.59 12.33
C SER A 70 7.96 2.95 12.63
N SER A 71 8.27 4.25 12.64
CA SER A 71 9.60 4.76 12.92
C SER A 71 9.55 5.97 13.83
N GLN A 72 10.54 6.08 14.71
CA GLN A 72 10.83 7.29 15.47
C GLN A 72 12.32 7.58 15.31
N CYS A 73 12.63 8.55 14.45
CA CYS A 73 14.00 8.81 13.98
C CYS A 73 14.59 10.10 14.54
N ASP A 74 13.76 11.04 14.99
CA ASP A 74 14.20 12.39 15.36
C ASP A 74 13.05 13.24 15.94
N GLY A 75 11.80 12.95 15.58
CA GLY A 75 10.63 13.69 16.03
C GLY A 75 10.01 13.31 17.39
N ALA A 76 9.16 14.21 17.89
CA ALA A 76 8.31 14.02 19.08
C ALA A 76 7.24 12.93 18.91
N HIS A 77 6.93 12.56 17.66
CA HIS A 77 5.90 11.58 17.32
C HIS A 77 6.45 10.49 16.40
N PRO A 78 6.01 9.23 16.57
CA PRO A 78 6.33 8.17 15.63
C PRO A 78 5.61 8.40 14.30
N ASN A 79 6.32 8.17 13.20
CA ASN A 79 5.74 8.08 11.87
C ASN A 79 5.28 6.64 11.64
N ALA A 80 4.13 6.46 11.00
CA ALA A 80 3.66 5.17 10.54
C ALA A 80 3.50 5.20 9.03
N TYR A 81 3.81 4.08 8.37
CA TYR A 81 3.62 3.93 6.94
C TYR A 81 3.00 2.57 6.64
N GLN A 82 2.21 2.53 5.57
CA GLN A 82 1.67 1.29 5.06
C GLN A 82 1.55 1.39 3.55
N TYR A 83 1.91 0.34 2.83
CA TYR A 83 1.77 0.30 1.38
C TYR A 83 1.57 -1.12 0.86
N GLY A 84 0.97 -1.21 -0.32
CA GLY A 84 0.83 -2.44 -1.08
C GLY A 84 1.85 -2.52 -2.21
N ILE A 85 2.36 -3.71 -2.48
CA ILE A 85 3.28 -3.97 -3.59
C ILE A 85 3.05 -5.37 -4.18
N SER A 86 3.11 -5.50 -5.50
CA SER A 86 2.92 -6.78 -6.19
C SER A 86 4.05 -7.05 -7.19
N TYR A 87 4.34 -8.32 -7.42
CA TYR A 87 5.38 -8.79 -8.32
C TYR A 87 4.86 -9.91 -9.22
N ARG A 88 5.34 -9.93 -10.47
CA ARG A 88 5.18 -11.08 -11.34
C ARG A 88 6.14 -12.18 -10.93
N ILE A 89 5.63 -13.39 -10.77
CA ILE A 89 6.42 -14.54 -10.32
C ILE A 89 7.46 -14.96 -11.38
N LYS A 90 7.07 -14.94 -12.67
CA LYS A 90 7.93 -15.39 -13.76
C LYS A 90 9.26 -14.64 -13.86
N ASP A 91 9.20 -13.30 -13.76
CA ASP A 91 10.36 -12.43 -14.03
C ASP A 91 10.73 -11.50 -12.87
N GLY A 92 10.03 -11.60 -11.73
CA GLY A 92 10.29 -10.82 -10.54
C GLY A 92 10.02 -9.32 -10.68
N LYS A 93 9.46 -8.85 -11.80
CA LYS A 93 9.20 -7.42 -12.00
C LYS A 93 8.01 -6.97 -11.17
N ARG A 94 8.01 -5.69 -10.74
CA ARG A 94 6.83 -5.08 -10.13
C ARG A 94 5.64 -5.22 -11.08
N PHE A 95 4.51 -5.67 -10.55
CA PHE A 95 3.28 -5.80 -11.30
C PHE A 95 2.41 -4.59 -11.05
N ASP A 96 1.99 -3.93 -12.13
CA ASP A 96 1.09 -2.79 -12.06
C ASP A 96 -0.35 -3.30 -11.97
N LEU A 97 -0.97 -3.06 -10.82
CA LEU A 97 -2.35 -3.47 -10.58
C LEU A 97 -3.35 -2.66 -11.42
N ASN A 98 -2.93 -1.57 -12.09
CA ASN A 98 -3.76 -0.90 -13.08
C ASN A 98 -4.09 -1.77 -14.31
N GLU A 99 -3.29 -2.81 -14.57
CA GLU A 99 -3.56 -3.74 -15.67
C GLU A 99 -4.86 -4.52 -15.45
N VAL A 100 -5.37 -4.53 -14.21
CA VAL A 100 -6.52 -5.34 -13.77
C VAL A 100 -7.61 -4.47 -13.15
N TYR A 101 -7.25 -3.42 -12.42
CA TYR A 101 -8.20 -2.53 -11.78
C TYR A 101 -8.11 -1.15 -12.42
N ALA A 102 -9.23 -0.52 -12.73
CA ALA A 102 -9.28 0.79 -13.39
C ALA A 102 -8.84 1.94 -12.44
N VAL A 103 -7.57 1.92 -12.05
CA VAL A 103 -6.83 2.98 -11.36
C VAL A 103 -5.83 3.58 -12.34
N GLY A 104 -5.53 4.86 -12.23
CA GLY A 104 -4.57 5.53 -13.11
C GLY A 104 -3.14 5.43 -12.58
N HIS A 105 -2.16 5.68 -13.46
CA HIS A 105 -0.76 5.90 -13.07
C HIS A 105 -0.31 7.29 -13.52
N ARG A 106 0.50 7.96 -12.70
CA ARG A 106 1.25 9.16 -13.10
C ARG A 106 2.60 8.76 -13.67
N ASP A 107 3.22 9.67 -14.41
CA ASP A 107 4.60 9.50 -14.90
C ASP A 107 5.61 9.26 -13.76
N SER A 108 5.29 9.70 -12.53
CA SER A 108 6.04 9.43 -11.31
C SER A 108 5.94 7.97 -10.80
N GLY A 109 5.08 7.14 -11.40
CA GLY A 109 4.77 5.79 -10.96
C GLY A 109 3.75 5.70 -9.80
N SER A 110 3.20 6.83 -9.35
CA SER A 110 2.16 6.88 -8.31
C SER A 110 0.79 6.52 -8.89
N LEU A 111 -0.01 5.75 -8.15
CA LEU A 111 -1.39 5.42 -8.56
C LEU A 111 -2.36 6.51 -8.12
N PHE A 112 -3.43 6.72 -8.89
CA PHE A 112 -4.53 7.64 -8.56
C PHE A 112 -5.89 7.05 -8.96
N LEU A 113 -6.97 7.55 -8.37
CA LEU A 113 -8.30 7.00 -8.61
C LEU A 113 -8.84 7.54 -9.94
N THR A 114 -9.47 6.67 -10.73
CA THR A 114 -10.24 7.11 -11.90
C THR A 114 -11.67 7.44 -11.48
N LYS A 115 -12.46 7.98 -12.41
CA LYS A 115 -13.91 8.17 -12.21
C LYS A 115 -14.64 6.86 -11.86
N ALA A 116 -14.15 5.72 -12.34
CA ALA A 116 -14.77 4.42 -12.05
C ALA A 116 -14.43 3.94 -10.62
N SER A 117 -13.17 4.12 -10.19
CA SER A 117 -12.73 3.64 -8.88
C SER A 117 -13.04 4.62 -7.74
N VAL A 118 -13.21 5.92 -8.00
CA VAL A 118 -13.44 6.92 -6.93
C VAL A 118 -14.78 6.72 -6.21
N VAL A 119 -15.84 6.37 -6.93
CA VAL A 119 -17.19 6.23 -6.35
C VAL A 119 -17.24 5.21 -5.21
N PRO A 120 -16.83 3.93 -5.41
CA PRO A 120 -16.84 2.97 -4.32
C PRO A 120 -15.84 3.32 -3.21
N VAL A 121 -14.69 3.93 -3.53
CA VAL A 121 -13.69 4.35 -2.53
C VAL A 121 -14.23 5.48 -1.65
N MET A 122 -14.88 6.49 -2.24
CA MET A 122 -15.49 7.59 -1.51
C MET A 122 -16.65 7.12 -0.62
N ALA A 123 -17.47 6.19 -1.12
CA ALA A 123 -18.53 5.60 -0.31
C ALA A 123 -17.97 4.92 0.96
N GLU A 124 -16.88 4.16 0.81
CA GLU A 124 -16.21 3.51 1.93
C GLU A 124 -15.49 4.50 2.85
N PHE A 125 -14.85 5.54 2.30
CA PHE A 125 -14.26 6.65 3.07
C PHE A 125 -15.30 7.30 3.99
N LYS A 126 -16.47 7.64 3.44
CA LYS A 126 -17.59 8.21 4.22
C LYS A 126 -18.09 7.24 5.28
N ARG A 127 -18.18 5.95 4.96
CA ARG A 127 -18.60 4.91 5.89
C ARG A 127 -17.65 4.78 7.09
N ILE A 128 -16.34 4.74 6.84
CA ILE A 128 -15.31 4.63 7.89
C ILE A 128 -15.28 5.88 8.77
N ASN A 129 -15.54 7.05 8.18
CA ASN A 129 -15.50 8.35 8.86
C ASN A 129 -16.88 8.86 9.33
N ALA A 130 -17.92 8.01 9.35
CA ALA A 130 -19.30 8.40 9.71
C ALA A 130 -19.41 9.14 11.07
N GLY A 131 -18.49 8.87 12.00
CA GLY A 131 -18.43 9.53 13.32
C GLY A 131 -17.45 10.71 13.42
N LYS A 132 -16.86 11.17 12.32
CA LYS A 132 -15.85 12.25 12.29
C LYS A 132 -16.27 13.37 11.32
N PRO A 133 -17.07 14.35 11.79
CA PRO A 133 -17.60 15.41 10.93
C PRO A 133 -16.53 16.14 10.11
N ASP A 134 -15.37 16.43 10.70
CA ASP A 134 -14.25 17.10 10.04
C ASP A 134 -13.72 16.30 8.83
N CYS A 135 -13.79 14.97 8.89
CA CYS A 135 -13.39 14.09 7.79
C CYS A 135 -14.47 13.94 6.71
N LEU A 136 -15.67 14.48 6.93
CA LEU A 136 -16.81 14.40 5.99
C LEU A 136 -17.16 15.76 5.37
N ASP A 137 -16.38 16.79 5.67
CA ASP A 137 -16.52 18.10 5.04
C ASP A 137 -16.24 17.97 3.52
N ALA A 138 -17.31 18.04 2.72
CA ALA A 138 -17.24 17.91 1.27
C ALA A 138 -16.50 19.06 0.57
N SER A 139 -16.28 20.20 1.25
CA SER A 139 -15.43 21.27 0.72
C SER A 139 -13.95 20.88 0.75
N THR A 140 -13.58 19.98 1.65
CA THR A 140 -12.21 19.46 1.82
C THR A 140 -12.03 18.08 1.20
N PHE A 141 -12.91 17.13 1.53
CA PHE A 141 -12.82 15.72 1.13
C PHE A 141 -13.95 15.37 0.15
N ASN A 142 -13.67 15.55 -1.14
CA ASN A 142 -14.56 15.21 -2.25
C ASN A 142 -13.88 14.27 -3.27
N ASP A 143 -14.61 13.87 -4.31
CA ASP A 143 -14.14 12.92 -5.31
C ASP A 143 -12.88 13.43 -6.02
N GLU A 144 -12.85 14.72 -6.40
CA GLU A 144 -11.70 15.33 -7.05
C GLU A 144 -10.46 15.30 -6.15
N TYR A 145 -10.65 15.60 -4.87
CA TYR A 145 -9.59 15.52 -3.87
C TYR A 145 -9.06 14.08 -3.74
N LEU A 146 -9.92 13.07 -3.60
CA LEU A 146 -9.51 11.67 -3.54
C LEU A 146 -8.79 11.21 -4.83
N MET A 147 -9.25 11.66 -5.99
CA MET A 147 -8.59 11.39 -7.29
C MET A 147 -7.24 12.10 -7.42
N SER A 148 -7.02 13.21 -6.70
CA SER A 148 -5.74 13.92 -6.67
C SER A 148 -4.68 13.25 -5.79
N LYS A 149 -5.07 12.34 -4.90
CA LYS A 149 -4.16 11.70 -3.96
C LYS A 149 -3.46 10.51 -4.59
N ALA A 150 -2.15 10.43 -4.34
CA ALA A 150 -1.37 9.24 -4.64
C ALA A 150 -1.73 8.13 -3.65
N PHE A 151 -1.70 6.88 -4.11
CA PHE A 151 -1.82 5.73 -3.23
C PHE A 151 -1.02 4.53 -3.74
N THR A 152 -0.90 3.53 -2.87
CA THR A 152 -0.58 2.15 -3.27
C THR A 152 -1.74 1.24 -2.91
N LEU A 153 -1.81 0.05 -3.50
CA LEU A 153 -2.90 -0.88 -3.21
C LEU A 153 -2.40 -2.32 -3.09
N ALA A 154 -3.12 -3.11 -2.30
CA ALA A 154 -2.90 -4.54 -2.16
C ALA A 154 -4.17 -5.32 -2.48
N VAL A 155 -4.04 -6.37 -3.29
CA VAL A 155 -5.09 -7.37 -3.53
C VAL A 155 -5.02 -8.43 -2.44
N ARG A 156 -6.18 -8.86 -1.95
CA ARG A 156 -6.32 -9.95 -0.97
C ARG A 156 -6.99 -11.18 -1.59
N THR A 157 -6.79 -12.35 -0.98
CA THR A 157 -7.34 -13.63 -1.46
C THR A 157 -8.86 -13.71 -1.50
N ASP A 158 -9.57 -12.83 -0.79
CA ASP A 158 -11.04 -12.74 -0.78
C ASP A 158 -11.59 -11.81 -1.86
N GLY A 159 -10.75 -11.35 -2.80
CA GLY A 159 -11.14 -10.40 -3.85
C GLY A 159 -11.24 -8.95 -3.38
N SER A 160 -10.95 -8.67 -2.10
CA SER A 160 -10.92 -7.30 -1.61
C SER A 160 -9.65 -6.56 -2.03
N LEU A 161 -9.79 -5.25 -2.20
CA LEU A 161 -8.67 -4.33 -2.41
C LEU A 161 -8.51 -3.44 -1.19
N GLN A 162 -7.27 -3.23 -0.77
CA GLN A 162 -6.94 -2.25 0.26
C GLN A 162 -6.09 -1.13 -0.32
N PHE A 163 -6.53 0.10 -0.11
CA PHE A 163 -5.91 1.34 -0.59
C PHE A 163 -5.18 2.02 0.56
N TYR A 164 -3.93 2.42 0.29
CA TYR A 164 -3.07 3.13 1.22
C TYR A 164 -2.72 4.48 0.62
N PHE A 165 -3.43 5.53 1.06
CA PHE A 165 -3.26 6.88 0.56
C PHE A 165 -2.01 7.52 1.15
N ASP A 166 -1.25 8.19 0.28
CA ASP A 166 -0.18 9.08 0.68
C ASP A 166 -0.82 10.39 1.16
N THR A 167 -0.72 10.65 2.46
CA THR A 167 -1.40 11.77 3.11
C THR A 167 -0.46 12.58 3.96
N ALA A 168 -0.71 13.88 4.02
CA ALA A 168 0.00 14.74 4.95
C ALA A 168 -0.44 14.42 6.39
N TYR A 169 0.44 14.71 7.37
CA TYR A 169 0.17 14.44 8.79
C TYR A 169 -1.18 14.98 9.28
N VAL A 170 -1.57 16.18 8.82
CA VAL A 170 -2.84 16.82 9.20
C VAL A 170 -4.09 16.10 8.68
N GLU A 171 -3.93 15.30 7.62
CA GLU A 171 -5.02 14.54 6.97
C GLU A 171 -5.05 13.09 7.45
N ALA A 172 -3.96 12.58 8.02
CA ALA A 172 -3.76 11.18 8.37
C ALA A 172 -4.85 10.63 9.31
N ALA A 173 -5.45 11.49 10.15
CA ALA A 173 -6.56 11.12 11.03
C ALA A 173 -7.84 10.71 10.28
N CYS A 174 -8.01 11.17 9.04
CA CYS A 174 -9.14 10.87 8.17
C CYS A 174 -8.86 9.72 7.19
N PHE A 175 -7.59 9.42 6.94
CA PHE A 175 -7.15 8.43 5.94
C PHE A 175 -6.57 7.17 6.58
N ALA A 176 -7.42 6.45 7.31
CA ALA A 176 -7.16 5.04 7.56
C ALA A 176 -7.17 4.25 6.23
N PRO A 177 -6.45 3.12 6.13
CA PRO A 177 -6.51 2.27 4.95
C PRO A 177 -7.95 1.92 4.57
N ILE A 178 -8.31 2.14 3.31
CA ILE A 178 -9.67 1.91 2.82
C ILE A 178 -9.73 0.52 2.20
N ARG A 179 -10.61 -0.34 2.70
CA ARG A 179 -10.79 -1.70 2.14
C ARG A 179 -12.12 -1.81 1.42
N LEU A 180 -12.06 -2.08 0.12
CA LEU A 180 -13.24 -2.38 -0.69
C LEU A 180 -13.43 -3.90 -0.78
N GLY A 181 -14.64 -4.37 -0.44
CA GLY A 181 -15.03 -5.77 -0.64
C GLY A 181 -15.14 -6.11 -2.13
N ALA A 182 -15.07 -7.42 -2.46
CA ALA A 182 -15.04 -7.91 -3.84
C ALA A 182 -16.20 -7.37 -4.72
N GLN A 183 -17.40 -7.22 -4.16
CA GLN A 183 -18.56 -6.67 -4.88
C GLN A 183 -18.36 -5.20 -5.30
N ALA A 184 -17.71 -4.38 -4.47
CA ALA A 184 -17.41 -2.99 -4.83
C ALA A 184 -16.27 -2.92 -5.85
N VAL A 185 -15.32 -3.86 -5.76
CA VAL A 185 -14.17 -3.98 -6.67
C VAL A 185 -14.60 -4.40 -8.08
N SER A 186 -15.58 -5.29 -8.22
CA SER A 186 -16.03 -5.78 -9.54
C SER A 186 -16.53 -4.67 -10.46
N ALA A 187 -16.96 -3.52 -9.91
CA ALA A 187 -17.39 -2.37 -10.70
C ALA A 187 -16.27 -1.73 -11.55
N PHE A 188 -15.00 -1.96 -11.17
CA PHE A 188 -13.83 -1.38 -11.85
C PHE A 188 -12.72 -2.41 -12.08
N LYS A 189 -13.05 -3.71 -12.06
CA LYS A 189 -12.13 -4.82 -12.34
C LYS A 189 -12.28 -5.28 -13.80
N ASP A 190 -11.18 -5.43 -14.52
CA ASP A 190 -11.13 -6.16 -15.78
C ASP A 190 -11.06 -7.67 -15.49
N GLU A 191 -12.20 -8.34 -15.65
CA GLU A 191 -12.33 -9.78 -15.39
C GLU A 191 -11.41 -10.64 -16.27
N LYS A 192 -11.16 -10.25 -17.54
CA LYS A 192 -10.29 -11.03 -18.43
C LYS A 192 -8.86 -10.98 -17.94
N LYS A 193 -8.40 -9.80 -17.52
CA LYS A 193 -7.06 -9.60 -16.95
C LYS A 193 -6.92 -10.25 -15.57
N ALA A 194 -7.94 -10.15 -14.72
CA ALA A 194 -7.96 -10.84 -13.43
C ALA A 194 -7.79 -12.36 -13.60
N VAL A 195 -8.56 -12.98 -14.51
CA VAL A 195 -8.44 -14.40 -14.85
C VAL A 195 -7.06 -14.73 -15.43
N GLN A 196 -6.54 -13.90 -16.35
CA GLN A 196 -5.21 -14.08 -16.94
C GLN A 196 -4.10 -14.17 -15.87
N TYR A 197 -4.20 -13.37 -14.81
CA TYR A 197 -3.21 -13.33 -13.72
C TYR A 197 -3.59 -14.18 -12.51
N GLY A 198 -4.72 -14.89 -12.56
CA GLY A 198 -5.26 -15.71 -11.47
C GLY A 198 -5.62 -14.91 -10.22
N LEU A 199 -5.92 -13.62 -10.38
CA LEU A 199 -6.36 -12.74 -9.29
C LEU A 199 -7.86 -12.95 -9.01
N PRO A 200 -8.28 -12.85 -7.74
CA PRO A 200 -9.67 -13.03 -7.33
C PRO A 200 -10.62 -11.92 -7.83
#